data_AF-A0ABD4KYS6-F1
#
_entry.id   AF-A0ABD4KYS6-F1
#
_cell.length_a   1.000
_cell.length_b   1.000
_cell.length_c   1.000
_cell.angle_alpha   90.00
_cell.angle_beta   90.00
_cell.angle_gamma   90.00
#
_symmetry.space_group_name_H-M   'P 1'
#
loop_
_entity.id
_entity.type
_entity.pdbx_description
1 polymer ?
#
loop_
_entity_poly.entity_id
_entity_poly.type
_entity_poly.pdbx_seq_one_letter_code
_entity_poly.pdbx_strand_id
1 'polypeptide(L)'
;MTHAFPPSRFTKWQCTLAGTLLSLSLAGVAVQAAADGMDNPCAAISTSAAANPCAADDPAQAVKRPEGYTPAYSESGENDAELLARGEALFNDTSLSGNGLSCASCHGGDQGYQATFEQPYPHRVAMGENMFGMETVHADEMVQMCMVTPMAAEALGWDSEELAALSAYVVEVQRRYSGQSHNL
;
A
#
# COMPACT_ATOMS: atom_id res chain seq x y z
N MET A 1 -37.81 27.16 -32.43
CA MET A 1 -37.64 28.33 -31.53
C MET A 1 -36.29 28.15 -30.84
N THR A 2 -35.32 28.91 -31.31
CA THR A 2 -33.92 28.92 -30.89
C THR A 2 -33.78 29.76 -29.61
N HIS A 3 -33.43 29.14 -28.48
CA HIS A 3 -33.07 29.89 -27.27
C HIS A 3 -31.56 29.86 -27.07
N ALA A 4 -30.97 31.02 -27.32
CA ALA A 4 -29.57 31.34 -27.14
C ALA A 4 -29.23 31.48 -25.64
N PHE A 5 -28.09 30.91 -25.25
CA PHE A 5 -27.42 31.15 -23.97
C PHE A 5 -26.58 32.44 -24.04
N PRO A 6 -26.65 33.35 -23.06
CA PRO A 6 -25.73 34.50 -22.99
C PRO A 6 -24.39 34.13 -22.28
N PRO A 7 -23.26 34.75 -22.67
CA PRO A 7 -21.95 34.49 -22.06
C PRO A 7 -21.72 35.24 -20.74
N SER A 8 -21.04 34.57 -19.81
CA SER A 8 -20.63 35.05 -18.49
C SER A 8 -19.53 36.11 -18.56
N ARG A 9 -19.60 37.06 -17.62
CA ARG A 9 -18.84 38.31 -17.57
C ARG A 9 -17.39 38.09 -17.11
N PHE A 10 -16.48 38.70 -17.85
CA PHE A 10 -15.07 38.89 -17.50
C PHE A 10 -14.92 39.86 -16.32
N THR A 11 -14.33 39.41 -15.21
CA THR A 11 -13.86 40.29 -14.12
C THR A 11 -12.39 40.61 -14.35
N LYS A 12 -12.14 41.87 -14.72
CA LYS A 12 -10.81 42.48 -14.81
C LYS A 12 -10.29 42.77 -13.40
N TRP A 13 -9.21 42.14 -12.99
CA TRP A 13 -8.38 42.63 -11.88
C TRP A 13 -7.24 43.46 -12.45
N GLN A 14 -7.17 44.69 -11.96
CA GLN A 14 -6.26 45.74 -12.39
C GLN A 14 -4.91 45.52 -11.69
N CYS A 15 -3.84 45.44 -12.49
CA CYS A 15 -2.46 45.60 -12.04
C CYS A 15 -2.13 47.09 -12.00
N THR A 16 -1.61 47.57 -10.87
CA THR A 16 -0.94 48.88 -10.76
C THR A 16 0.48 48.69 -10.23
N LEU A 17 1.40 49.32 -10.96
CA LEU A 17 2.86 49.34 -10.83
C LEU A 17 3.31 50.25 -9.67
N ALA A 18 4.49 49.97 -9.10
CA ALA A 18 5.68 50.84 -9.14
C ALA A 18 6.72 50.47 -8.07
N GLY A 19 8.02 50.48 -8.45
CA GLY A 19 9.10 50.80 -7.50
C GLY A 19 10.45 50.09 -7.69
N THR A 20 11.28 50.60 -8.62
CA THR A 20 12.74 50.88 -8.55
C THR A 20 13.72 49.78 -8.06
N LEU A 21 14.59 49.21 -8.91
CA LEU A 21 15.91 49.68 -9.43
C LEU A 21 17.07 49.72 -8.40
N LEU A 22 18.01 48.76 -8.52
CA LEU A 22 19.48 48.79 -8.33
C LEU A 22 19.93 47.32 -8.12
N SER A 23 21.06 46.75 -8.56
CA SER A 23 22.12 47.01 -9.54
C SER A 23 23.16 45.89 -9.33
N LEU A 24 23.94 45.60 -10.37
CA LEU A 24 25.29 45.00 -10.35
C LEU A 24 25.48 43.47 -10.17
N SER A 25 25.77 42.87 -11.32
CA SER A 25 27.04 42.20 -11.67
C SER A 25 27.34 40.77 -11.21
N LEU A 26 27.71 40.01 -12.25
CA LEU A 26 28.10 38.62 -12.32
C LEU A 26 29.28 38.24 -11.42
N ALA A 27 29.13 37.14 -10.70
CA ALA A 27 30.19 36.15 -10.50
C ALA A 27 29.54 34.77 -10.44
N GLY A 28 29.85 33.94 -11.44
CA GLY A 28 29.43 32.54 -11.45
C GLY A 28 30.11 31.78 -10.32
N VAL A 29 29.30 31.01 -9.58
CA VAL A 29 29.76 29.85 -8.83
C VAL A 29 28.86 28.71 -9.22
N ALA A 30 29.50 27.59 -9.53
CA ALA A 30 28.95 26.39 -10.09
C ALA A 30 27.74 25.86 -9.31
N VAL A 31 26.80 25.32 -10.07
CA VAL A 31 25.86 24.29 -9.63
C VAL A 31 26.66 23.17 -8.97
N GLN A 32 26.53 23.04 -7.65
CA GLN A 32 26.70 21.76 -6.99
C GLN A 32 25.32 21.36 -6.48
N ALA A 33 24.55 20.73 -7.36
CA ALA A 33 23.52 19.81 -6.91
C ALA A 33 24.26 18.67 -6.20
N ALA A 34 24.40 18.79 -4.87
CA ALA A 34 24.55 17.61 -4.05
C ALA A 34 23.20 16.92 -4.09
N ALA A 35 23.08 15.92 -4.96
CA ALA A 35 22.15 14.83 -4.75
C ALA A 35 22.65 14.05 -3.52
N ASP A 36 22.47 14.63 -2.34
CA ASP A 36 22.44 13.84 -1.12
C ASP A 36 21.14 13.03 -1.20
N GLY A 37 21.32 11.72 -1.17
CA GLY A 37 20.29 10.75 -1.49
C GLY A 37 18.98 11.05 -0.78
N MET A 38 17.87 10.78 -1.47
CA MET A 38 16.62 10.48 -0.80
C MET A 38 16.90 9.29 0.14
N ASP A 39 17.23 9.58 1.39
CA ASP A 39 17.14 8.60 2.45
C ASP A 39 15.68 8.14 2.46
N ASN A 40 15.49 6.85 2.16
CA ASN A 40 14.18 6.21 2.21
C ASN A 40 13.64 6.41 3.63
N PRO A 41 12.42 6.96 3.83
CA PRO A 41 11.84 7.20 5.15
C PRO A 41 11.76 5.93 6.04
N CYS A 42 11.99 4.75 5.46
CA CYS A 42 12.17 3.48 6.17
C CYS A 42 13.47 3.37 6.99
N ALA A 43 14.47 4.25 6.81
CA ALA A 43 15.76 4.17 7.52
C ALA A 43 15.74 4.83 8.93
N ALA A 44 14.71 5.61 9.25
CA ALA A 44 14.67 6.43 10.47
C ALA A 44 14.07 5.74 11.71
N ILE A 45 13.57 4.52 11.59
CA ILE A 45 12.89 3.78 12.68
C ILE A 45 13.59 2.46 13.00
N SER A 46 14.66 2.50 13.80
CA SER A 46 15.09 1.30 14.55
C SER A 46 15.93 1.69 15.77
N THR A 47 15.28 1.82 16.92
CA THR A 47 15.94 1.84 18.25
C THR A 47 15.61 0.60 19.07
N SER A 48 15.11 -0.45 18.42
CA SER A 48 14.81 -1.75 19.01
C SER A 48 15.30 -2.83 18.04
N ALA A 49 15.96 -3.86 18.55
CA ALA A 49 16.66 -4.89 17.79
C ALA A 49 15.76 -5.86 16.98
N ALA A 50 14.90 -5.33 16.11
CA ALA A 50 14.27 -6.04 15.01
C ALA A 50 14.78 -5.40 13.71
N ALA A 51 15.54 -6.18 12.92
CA ALA A 51 16.07 -5.71 11.65
C ALA A 51 14.91 -5.37 10.71
N ASN A 52 14.94 -4.17 10.13
CA ASN A 52 14.01 -3.77 9.08
C ASN A 52 14.19 -4.72 7.88
N PRO A 53 13.16 -5.48 7.47
CA PRO A 53 13.26 -6.46 6.38
C PRO A 53 13.57 -5.82 5.01
N CYS A 54 13.35 -4.51 4.85
CA CYS A 54 13.77 -3.75 3.67
C CYS A 54 15.30 -3.56 3.57
N ALA A 55 16.04 -3.96 4.61
CA ALA A 55 17.50 -4.03 4.65
C ALA A 55 18.02 -5.45 4.91
N ALA A 56 17.14 -6.46 4.91
CA ALA A 56 17.54 -7.85 5.08
C ALA A 56 18.17 -8.38 3.78
N ASP A 57 19.17 -9.26 3.92
CA ASP A 57 19.81 -9.94 2.79
C ASP A 57 18.81 -10.80 1.97
N ASP A 58 17.65 -11.14 2.56
CA ASP A 58 16.54 -11.85 1.93
C ASP A 58 15.18 -11.35 2.49
N PRO A 59 14.49 -10.42 1.81
CA PRO A 59 13.20 -9.89 2.27
C PRO A 59 12.11 -10.96 2.34
N ALA A 60 12.23 -12.07 1.60
CA ALA A 60 11.27 -13.16 1.63
C ALA A 60 11.19 -13.82 3.02
N GLN A 61 12.33 -13.92 3.73
CA GLN A 61 12.38 -14.58 5.04
C GLN A 61 11.51 -13.90 6.10
N ALA A 62 11.26 -12.60 5.95
CA ALA A 62 10.44 -11.85 6.89
C ALA A 62 8.94 -12.17 6.78
N VAL A 63 8.49 -12.66 5.62
CA VAL A 63 7.07 -12.79 5.29
C VAL A 63 6.66 -14.19 4.83
N LYS A 64 7.62 -15.09 4.61
CA LYS A 64 7.35 -16.46 4.18
C LYS A 64 6.77 -17.30 5.32
N ARG A 65 5.75 -18.11 5.00
CA ARG A 65 5.16 -19.05 5.95
C ARG A 65 6.22 -19.95 6.59
N PRO A 66 6.20 -20.13 7.93
CA PRO A 66 6.99 -21.13 8.60
C PRO A 66 6.64 -22.55 8.12
N GLU A 67 7.62 -23.46 8.17
CA GLU A 67 7.37 -24.87 7.86
C GLU A 67 6.34 -25.48 8.82
N GLY A 68 5.34 -26.18 8.28
CA GLY A 68 4.26 -26.78 9.08
C GLY A 68 3.19 -25.79 9.58
N TYR A 69 3.24 -24.52 9.16
CA TYR A 69 2.20 -23.55 9.50
C TYR A 69 0.82 -23.97 8.98
N THR A 70 -0.19 -23.86 9.84
CA THR A 70 -1.60 -24.12 9.51
C THR A 70 -2.39 -22.85 9.79
N PRO A 71 -2.99 -22.21 8.77
CA PRO A 71 -3.70 -20.95 8.96
C PRO A 71 -5.00 -21.14 9.77
N ALA A 72 -5.32 -20.16 10.60
CA ALA A 72 -6.60 -20.06 11.31
C ALA A 72 -7.72 -19.46 10.43
N TYR A 73 -7.57 -19.54 9.10
CA TYR A 73 -8.54 -19.15 8.09
C TYR A 73 -8.47 -20.13 6.92
N SER A 74 -9.46 -20.09 6.03
CA SER A 74 -9.54 -20.92 4.84
C SER A 74 -9.19 -20.14 3.58
N GLU A 75 -8.22 -20.63 2.80
CA GLU A 75 -7.92 -20.10 1.45
C GLU A 75 -8.96 -20.57 0.42
N SER A 76 -9.46 -21.79 0.55
CA SER A 76 -10.33 -22.45 -0.45
C SER A 76 -11.78 -22.66 0.00
N GLY A 77 -12.09 -22.50 1.28
CA GLY A 77 -13.43 -22.66 1.87
C GLY A 77 -13.98 -21.37 2.48
N GLU A 78 -15.21 -21.42 2.98
CA GLU A 78 -15.84 -20.28 3.63
C GLU A 78 -15.12 -19.91 4.93
N ASN A 79 -15.07 -18.61 5.24
CA ASN A 79 -14.55 -18.07 6.49
C ASN A 79 -15.71 -17.55 7.34
N ASP A 80 -15.56 -17.59 8.67
CA ASP A 80 -16.57 -17.11 9.60
C ASP A 80 -16.85 -15.61 9.40
N ALA A 81 -18.13 -15.22 9.46
CA ALA A 81 -18.55 -13.84 9.22
C ALA A 81 -17.93 -12.82 10.21
N GLU A 82 -17.72 -13.22 11.47
CA GLU A 82 -17.06 -12.38 12.47
C GLU A 82 -15.58 -12.16 12.11
N LEU A 83 -14.90 -13.19 11.60
CA LEU A 83 -13.52 -13.11 11.14
C LEU A 83 -13.40 -12.17 9.94
N LEU A 84 -14.34 -12.27 8.98
CA LEU A 84 -14.42 -11.38 7.82
C LEU A 84 -14.68 -9.92 8.23
N ALA A 85 -15.60 -9.68 9.15
CA ALA A 85 -15.91 -8.33 9.64
C ALA A 85 -14.71 -7.68 10.35
N ARG A 86 -13.97 -8.46 11.16
CA ARG A 86 -12.72 -8.00 11.77
C ARG A 86 -11.66 -7.70 10.71
N GLY A 87 -11.52 -8.58 9.72
CA GLY A 87 -10.58 -8.40 8.62
C GLY A 87 -10.87 -7.13 7.81
N GLU A 88 -12.14 -6.85 7.52
CA GLU A 88 -12.56 -5.62 6.84
C GLU A 88 -12.22 -4.36 7.67
N ALA A 89 -12.49 -4.40 8.97
CA ALA A 89 -12.17 -3.28 9.87
C ALA A 89 -10.66 -3.00 9.87
N LEU A 90 -9.83 -4.03 10.02
CA LEU A 90 -8.36 -3.93 9.97
C LEU A 90 -7.85 -3.45 8.61
N PHE A 91 -8.45 -3.93 7.52
CA PHE A 91 -8.08 -3.53 6.16
C PHE A 91 -8.22 -2.01 5.91
N ASN A 92 -9.13 -1.36 6.64
CA ASN A 92 -9.37 0.08 6.59
C ASN A 92 -8.61 0.86 7.68
N ASP A 93 -7.97 0.18 8.63
CA ASP A 93 -7.32 0.80 9.79
C ASP A 93 -5.93 1.35 9.43
N THR A 94 -5.77 2.67 9.54
CA THR A 94 -4.49 3.34 9.28
C THR A 94 -3.51 3.22 10.44
N SER A 95 -3.98 2.85 11.64
CA SER A 95 -3.14 2.69 12.83
C SER A 95 -2.23 1.47 12.78
N LEU A 96 -2.48 0.55 11.84
CA LEU A 96 -1.62 -0.60 11.56
C LEU A 96 -0.31 -0.24 10.83
N SER A 97 -0.18 0.99 10.33
CA SER A 97 0.98 1.45 9.55
C SER A 97 1.88 2.40 10.33
N GLY A 98 3.16 2.44 9.95
CA GLY A 98 4.09 3.46 10.41
C GLY A 98 3.96 4.80 9.69
N ASN A 99 3.15 4.87 8.62
CA ASN A 99 3.10 6.02 7.70
C ASN A 99 1.69 6.54 7.38
N GLY A 100 0.67 6.09 8.11
CA GLY A 100 -0.72 6.54 7.98
C GLY A 100 -1.50 5.91 6.82
N LEU A 101 -0.94 4.91 6.14
CA LEU A 101 -1.64 4.12 5.13
C LEU A 101 -2.48 3.01 5.78
N SER A 102 -3.54 2.61 5.10
CA SER A 102 -4.25 1.34 5.34
C SER A 102 -4.15 0.49 4.09
N CYS A 103 -4.52 -0.80 4.17
CA CYS A 103 -4.59 -1.66 2.98
C CYS A 103 -5.54 -1.05 1.92
N ALA A 104 -6.67 -0.50 2.37
CA ALA A 104 -7.66 0.19 1.53
C ALA A 104 -7.10 1.43 0.80
N SER A 105 -6.01 2.03 1.29
CA SER A 105 -5.38 3.18 0.62
C SER A 105 -4.86 2.82 -0.78
N CYS A 106 -4.50 1.56 -1.01
CA CYS A 106 -4.12 1.03 -2.33
C CYS A 106 -5.18 0.09 -2.93
N HIS A 107 -5.94 -0.62 -2.09
CA HIS A 107 -6.81 -1.72 -2.48
C HIS A 107 -8.31 -1.47 -2.22
N GLY A 108 -8.74 -0.21 -2.02
CA GLY A 108 -10.12 0.19 -1.74
C GLY A 108 -11.11 0.11 -2.92
N GLY A 109 -10.79 -0.65 -3.96
CA GLY A 109 -11.64 -0.87 -5.14
C GLY A 109 -10.98 -1.80 -6.14
N ASP A 110 -11.74 -2.24 -7.15
CA ASP A 110 -11.29 -3.27 -8.10
C ASP A 110 -10.08 -2.82 -8.95
N GLN A 111 -9.93 -1.50 -9.17
CA GLN A 111 -8.77 -0.91 -9.85
C GLN A 111 -7.45 -1.05 -9.09
N GLY A 112 -7.50 -1.40 -7.80
CA GLY A 112 -6.33 -1.66 -6.97
C GLY A 112 -5.71 -3.04 -7.18
N TYR A 113 -6.33 -3.89 -8.02
CA TYR A 113 -5.89 -5.26 -8.27
C TYR A 113 -5.48 -5.47 -9.72
N GLN A 114 -4.52 -6.38 -9.91
CA GLN A 114 -4.11 -6.86 -11.22
C GLN A 114 -5.00 -8.04 -11.65
N ALA A 115 -5.09 -8.31 -12.95
CA ALA A 115 -5.89 -9.42 -13.48
C ALA A 115 -5.53 -10.79 -12.88
N THR A 116 -4.28 -10.99 -12.44
CA THR A 116 -3.87 -12.24 -11.77
C THR A 116 -4.56 -12.46 -10.43
N PHE A 117 -5.15 -11.43 -9.83
CA PHE A 117 -5.94 -11.53 -8.61
C PHE A 117 -7.26 -12.29 -8.80
N GLU A 118 -7.70 -12.56 -10.04
CA GLU A 118 -8.81 -13.49 -10.28
C GLU A 118 -8.47 -14.93 -9.90
N GLN A 119 -7.19 -15.27 -9.76
CA GLN A 119 -6.75 -16.62 -9.40
C GLN A 119 -6.87 -16.86 -7.89
N PRO A 120 -7.33 -18.04 -7.46
CA PRO A 120 -7.36 -18.39 -6.04
C PRO A 120 -5.95 -18.43 -5.46
N TYR A 121 -5.82 -18.17 -4.16
CA TYR A 121 -4.55 -18.35 -3.45
C TYR A 121 -4.16 -19.83 -3.33
N PRO A 122 -2.85 -20.15 -3.33
CA PRO A 122 -1.73 -19.25 -3.63
C PRO A 122 -1.66 -18.91 -5.12
N HIS A 123 -1.31 -17.66 -5.43
CA HIS A 123 -1.13 -17.21 -6.82
C HIS A 123 -0.01 -16.18 -6.95
N ARG A 124 0.33 -15.84 -8.20
CA ARG A 124 1.36 -14.85 -8.50
C ARG A 124 0.84 -13.43 -8.26
N VAL A 125 1.54 -12.68 -7.41
CA VAL A 125 1.33 -11.25 -7.22
C VAL A 125 2.59 -10.48 -7.58
N ALA A 126 2.44 -9.38 -8.33
CA ALA A 126 3.58 -8.59 -8.81
C ALA A 126 4.47 -8.05 -7.68
N MET A 127 3.87 -7.69 -6.53
CA MET A 127 4.63 -7.26 -5.34
C MET A 127 5.51 -8.40 -4.80
N GLY A 128 4.94 -9.60 -4.65
CA GLY A 128 5.67 -10.78 -4.17
C GLY A 128 6.88 -11.12 -5.04
N GLU A 129 6.72 -11.12 -6.37
CA GLU A 129 7.83 -11.41 -7.27
C GLU A 129 8.87 -10.28 -7.29
N ASN A 130 8.42 -9.03 -7.50
CA ASN A 130 9.35 -7.92 -7.75
C ASN A 130 10.10 -7.46 -6.49
N MET A 131 9.52 -7.64 -5.31
CA MET A 131 10.06 -7.09 -4.06
C MET A 131 10.54 -8.16 -3.09
N PHE A 132 9.92 -9.34 -3.12
CA PHE A 132 10.22 -10.44 -2.21
C PHE A 132 10.80 -11.67 -2.92
N GLY A 133 10.91 -11.67 -4.26
CA GLY A 133 11.40 -12.83 -5.01
C GLY A 133 10.52 -14.09 -4.88
N MET A 134 9.24 -13.92 -4.52
CA MET A 134 8.28 -15.01 -4.33
C MET A 134 7.40 -15.17 -5.57
N GLU A 135 7.55 -16.29 -6.28
CA GLU A 135 6.81 -16.58 -7.52
C GLU A 135 5.29 -16.69 -7.29
N THR A 136 4.90 -17.29 -6.16
CA THR A 136 3.53 -17.38 -5.69
C THR A 136 3.48 -17.01 -4.22
N VAL A 137 2.38 -16.40 -3.80
CA VAL A 137 2.16 -15.99 -2.42
C VAL A 137 0.84 -16.55 -1.92
N HIS A 138 0.81 -16.89 -0.65
CA HIS A 138 -0.40 -17.14 0.11
C HIS A 138 -1.06 -15.83 0.58
N ALA A 139 -2.30 -15.90 1.06
CA ALA A 139 -3.02 -14.68 1.46
C ALA A 139 -2.37 -13.98 2.67
N ASP A 140 -1.92 -14.73 3.68
CA ASP A 140 -1.17 -14.19 4.82
C ASP A 140 0.20 -13.64 4.44
N GLU A 141 0.95 -14.31 3.56
CA GLU A 141 2.21 -13.79 3.03
C GLU A 141 1.97 -12.45 2.31
N MET A 142 0.89 -12.34 1.53
CA MET A 142 0.52 -11.07 0.87
C MET A 142 0.16 -9.97 1.89
N VAL A 143 -0.59 -10.30 2.95
CA VAL A 143 -0.88 -9.36 4.05
C VAL A 143 0.42 -8.86 4.69
N GLN A 144 1.32 -9.78 5.03
CA GLN A 144 2.61 -9.47 5.66
C GLN A 144 3.49 -8.60 4.74
N MET A 145 3.51 -8.91 3.44
CA MET A 145 4.21 -8.09 2.44
C MET A 145 3.69 -6.66 2.47
N CYS A 146 2.38 -6.45 2.40
CA CYS A 146 1.77 -5.10 2.42
C CYS A 146 2.07 -4.34 3.72
N MET A 147 2.00 -5.02 4.87
CA MET A 147 2.32 -4.47 6.19
C MET A 147 3.77 -3.96 6.23
N VAL A 148 4.71 -4.82 5.86
CA VAL A 148 6.12 -4.49 5.81
C VAL A 148 6.42 -3.40 4.77
N THR A 149 5.82 -3.53 3.58
CA THR A 149 5.98 -2.60 2.47
C THR A 149 4.74 -2.60 1.58
N PRO A 150 4.02 -1.47 1.44
CA PRO A 150 4.48 -0.10 1.68
C PRO A 150 4.10 0.49 3.05
N MET A 151 3.41 -0.25 3.93
CA MET A 151 2.85 0.34 5.17
C MET A 151 3.90 0.64 6.26
N ALA A 152 5.17 0.26 6.06
CA ALA A 152 6.26 0.51 7.00
C ALA A 152 5.92 0.05 8.43
N ALA A 153 5.23 -1.09 8.53
CA ALA A 153 4.84 -1.73 9.77
C ALA A 153 5.69 -2.99 10.02
N GLU A 154 5.66 -3.47 11.25
CA GLU A 154 6.16 -4.81 11.56
C GLU A 154 5.20 -5.87 11.01
N ALA A 155 5.75 -7.02 10.63
CA ALA A 155 4.96 -8.20 10.29
C ALA A 155 4.14 -8.64 11.51
N LEU A 156 2.89 -9.04 11.29
CA LEU A 156 2.02 -9.58 12.34
C LEU A 156 2.54 -10.96 12.77
N GLY A 157 2.25 -11.33 14.03
CA GLY A 157 2.56 -12.68 14.50
C GLY A 157 1.80 -13.74 13.70
N TRP A 158 2.48 -14.83 13.32
CA TRP A 158 1.88 -15.91 12.52
C TRP A 158 0.64 -16.54 13.16
N ASP A 159 0.60 -16.61 14.49
CA ASP A 159 -0.54 -17.14 15.24
C ASP A 159 -1.54 -16.04 15.68
N SER A 160 -1.44 -14.82 15.12
CA SER A 160 -2.31 -13.71 15.54
C SER A 160 -3.70 -13.78 14.91
N GLU A 161 -4.69 -13.31 15.67
CA GLU A 161 -6.05 -13.17 15.17
C GLU A 161 -6.13 -12.10 14.06
N GLU A 162 -5.29 -11.06 14.14
CA GLU A 162 -5.21 -10.00 13.14
C GLU A 162 -4.77 -10.54 11.77
N LEU A 163 -3.74 -11.39 11.75
CA LEU A 163 -3.25 -11.98 10.50
C LEU A 163 -4.29 -12.92 9.91
N ALA A 164 -4.91 -13.76 10.75
CA ALA A 164 -5.98 -14.65 10.30
C ALA A 164 -7.18 -13.87 9.72
N ALA A 165 -7.61 -12.80 10.41
CA ALA A 165 -8.74 -11.97 9.98
C ALA A 165 -8.46 -11.23 8.67
N LEU A 166 -7.30 -10.56 8.56
CA LEU A 166 -6.91 -9.88 7.33
C LEU A 166 -6.79 -10.86 6.15
N SER A 167 -6.20 -12.02 6.38
CA SER A 167 -6.01 -13.03 5.32
C SER A 167 -7.33 -13.63 4.86
N ALA A 168 -8.25 -13.94 5.79
CA ALA A 168 -9.61 -14.36 5.48
C ALA A 168 -10.34 -13.33 4.62
N TYR A 169 -10.25 -12.05 5.01
CA TYR A 169 -10.89 -10.96 4.26
C TYR A 169 -10.27 -10.78 2.87
N VAL A 170 -8.94 -10.88 2.72
CA VAL A 170 -8.28 -10.80 1.41
C VAL A 170 -8.69 -11.95 0.49
N VAL A 171 -8.84 -13.17 1.02
CA VAL A 171 -9.41 -14.30 0.26
C VAL A 171 -10.84 -14.00 -0.20
N GLU A 172 -11.64 -13.37 0.67
CA GLU A 172 -13.02 -13.05 0.34
C GLU A 172 -13.13 -11.94 -0.73
N VAL A 173 -12.26 -10.93 -0.65
CA VAL A 173 -12.15 -9.89 -1.68
C VAL A 173 -11.69 -10.49 -3.02
N GLN A 174 -10.77 -11.45 -3.00
CA GLN A 174 -10.34 -12.21 -4.18
C GLN A 174 -11.51 -12.95 -4.82
N ARG A 175 -12.32 -13.65 -4.03
CA ARG A 175 -13.51 -14.38 -4.52
C ARG A 175 -14.50 -13.43 -5.17
N ARG A 176 -14.83 -12.32 -4.50
CA ARG A 176 -15.68 -11.27 -5.06
C ARG A 176 -15.14 -10.76 -6.39
N TYR A 177 -13.85 -10.44 -6.45
CA TYR A 177 -13.19 -9.95 -7.67
C TYR A 177 -13.28 -10.95 -8.83
N SER A 178 -13.10 -12.24 -8.54
CA SER A 178 -13.21 -13.32 -9.54
C SER A 178 -14.65 -13.69 -9.94
N GLY A 179 -15.67 -13.07 -9.34
CA GLY A 179 -17.08 -13.39 -9.58
C GLY A 179 -17.55 -14.71 -8.97
N GLN A 180 -16.78 -15.29 -8.04
CA GLN A 180 -17.20 -16.45 -7.25
C GLN A 180 -18.21 -16.02 -6.17
N SER A 181 -18.98 -16.98 -5.64
CA SER A 181 -19.86 -16.73 -4.49
C SER A 181 -19.05 -16.21 -3.30
N HIS A 182 -19.54 -15.15 -2.67
CA HIS A 182 -18.90 -14.48 -1.54
C HIS A 182 -19.91 -14.08 -0.46
N ASN A 183 -19.41 -13.85 0.75
CA ASN A 183 -20.12 -13.53 1.98
C ASN A 183 -19.89 -12.07 2.46
N LEU A 184 -19.27 -11.23 1.62
CA LEU A 184 -19.27 -9.75 1.76
C LEU A 184 -20.56 -9.12 1.26
#